data_AF-A0A834I3I3-F1
#
_entry.id   AF-A0A834I3I3-F1
#
_cell.length_a   1.000
_cell.length_b   1.000
_cell.length_c   1.000
_cell.angle_alpha   90.00
_cell.angle_beta   90.00
_cell.angle_gamma   90.00
#
_symmetry.space_group_name_H-M   'P 1'
#
loop_
_entity.id
_entity.type
_entity.pdbx_description
1 polymer ?
#
loop_
_entity_poly.entity_id
_entity_poly.type
_entity_poly.pdbx_seq_one_letter_code
_entity_poly.pdbx_strand_id
1 'polypeptide(L)'
;MRYTFGISDEILQMKVDEELRNIYYYHLKIIRIAKEISESYRVRFCGGFLQLYGVCYIPMIMTFKPLLHQIEMVMVFTVAFVFYVVTLVVFYDMGQAYEDKISAIYDALHNVDWYTWSSKNRKVYILLLERIPVTESLAISLNEKVNRNFLIKYVSLLAKVKFLANIIRISDVFQDLLYNEQFGSHF
;
A
#
# COMPACT_ATOMS: atom_id res chain seq x y z
N MET A 1 -33.72 -34.75 20.93
CA MET A 1 -32.48 -35.53 20.71
C MET A 1 -31.38 -34.59 20.27
N ARG A 2 -30.43 -34.26 21.16
CA ARG A 2 -29.20 -33.54 20.79
C ARG A 2 -28.19 -34.61 20.36
N TYR A 3 -27.94 -34.72 19.06
CA TYR A 3 -26.88 -35.57 18.54
C TYR A 3 -25.52 -35.02 19.02
N THR A 4 -24.92 -35.68 20.00
CA THR A 4 -23.52 -35.48 20.41
C THR A 4 -22.60 -36.15 19.37
N PHE A 5 -22.66 -35.71 18.11
CA PHE A 5 -21.91 -36.32 17.01
C PHE A 5 -20.50 -35.73 16.81
N GLY A 6 -20.09 -34.72 17.59
CA GLY A 6 -18.84 -34.00 17.32
C GLY A 6 -17.56 -34.60 17.90
N ILE A 7 -17.65 -35.36 19.00
CA ILE A 7 -16.47 -35.74 19.81
C ILE A 7 -16.01 -37.19 19.55
N SER A 8 -16.86 -38.05 18.98
CA SER A 8 -16.59 -39.50 18.92
C SER A 8 -15.81 -39.98 17.70
N ASP A 9 -15.69 -39.18 16.65
CA ASP A 9 -14.92 -39.58 15.46
C ASP A 9 -13.46 -39.16 15.62
N GLU A 10 -12.67 -40.05 16.22
CA GLU A 10 -11.23 -39.87 16.44
C GLU A 10 -10.48 -39.60 15.12
N ILE A 11 -10.92 -40.22 14.02
CA ILE A 11 -10.35 -40.03 12.69
C ILE A 11 -10.60 -38.58 12.22
N LEU A 12 -11.82 -38.08 12.40
CA LEU A 12 -12.15 -36.68 12.09
C LEU A 12 -11.32 -35.70 12.93
N GLN A 13 -11.17 -35.95 14.24
CA GLN A 13 -10.40 -35.07 15.12
C GLN A 13 -8.90 -35.06 14.79
N MET A 14 -8.34 -36.21 14.37
CA MET A 14 -6.97 -36.29 13.87
C MET A 14 -6.79 -35.48 12.59
N LYS A 15 -7.73 -35.58 11.65
CA LYS A 15 -7.71 -34.80 10.41
C LYS A 15 -7.79 -33.30 10.67
N VAL A 16 -8.64 -32.87 11.61
CA VAL A 16 -8.71 -31.46 12.02
C VAL A 16 -7.39 -30.99 12.66
N ASP A 17 -6.73 -31.78 13.51
CA ASP A 17 -5.41 -31.42 14.07
C ASP A 17 -4.36 -31.24 12.96
N GLU A 18 -4.36 -32.11 11.96
CA GLU A 18 -3.46 -32.02 10.81
C GLU A 18 -3.71 -30.75 9.98
N GLU A 19 -4.96 -30.46 9.63
CA GLU A 19 -5.32 -29.26 8.86
C GLU A 19 -5.00 -27.97 9.63
N LEU A 20 -5.28 -27.92 10.93
CA LEU A 20 -4.94 -26.75 11.76
C LEU A 20 -3.43 -26.49 11.78
N ARG A 21 -2.61 -27.54 11.84
CA ARG A 21 -1.15 -27.42 11.75
C ARG A 21 -0.69 -26.94 10.39
N ASN A 22 -1.30 -27.43 9.32
CA ASN A 22 -1.00 -26.99 7.96
C ASN A 22 -1.32 -25.50 7.80
N ILE A 23 -2.51 -25.05 8.21
CA ILE A 23 -2.91 -23.65 8.17
C ILE A 23 -1.92 -22.79 8.96
N TYR A 24 -1.58 -23.22 10.19
CA TYR A 24 -0.60 -22.50 11.02
C TYR A 24 0.77 -22.40 10.34
N TYR A 25 1.28 -23.49 9.78
CA TYR A 25 2.56 -23.54 9.08
C TYR A 25 2.58 -22.60 7.87
N TYR A 26 1.55 -22.64 7.02
CA TYR A 26 1.46 -21.77 5.86
C TYR A 26 1.29 -20.30 6.25
N HIS A 27 0.52 -20.01 7.30
CA HIS A 27 0.37 -18.66 7.82
C HIS A 27 1.71 -18.08 8.30
N LEU A 28 2.49 -18.86 9.07
CA LEU A 28 3.85 -18.45 9.46
C LEU A 28 4.77 -18.23 8.26
N LYS A 29 4.67 -19.08 7.24
CA LYS A 29 5.45 -18.93 6.00
C LYS A 29 5.09 -17.63 5.27
N ILE A 30 3.81 -17.30 5.19
CA ILE A 30 3.33 -16.05 4.57
C ILE A 30 3.86 -14.84 5.36
N ILE A 31 3.73 -14.84 6.69
CA ILE A 31 4.28 -13.77 7.55
C ILE A 31 5.77 -13.59 7.32
N ARG A 32 6.51 -14.70 7.27
CA ARG A 32 7.96 -14.66 7.05
C ARG A 32 8.31 -14.03 5.70
N ILE A 33 7.65 -14.44 4.63
CA ILE A 33 7.86 -13.87 3.29
C ILE A 33 7.48 -12.39 3.27
N ALA A 34 6.34 -12.02 3.86
CA ALA A 34 5.89 -10.63 3.94
C ALA A 34 6.90 -9.75 4.70
N LYS A 35 7.46 -10.28 5.80
CA LYS A 35 8.51 -9.62 6.56
C LYS A 35 9.81 -9.50 5.76
N GLU A 36 10.25 -10.55 5.09
CA GLU A 36 11.44 -10.53 4.22
C GLU A 36 11.29 -9.49 3.07
N ILE A 37 10.09 -9.39 2.48
CA ILE A 37 9.78 -8.37 1.47
C ILE A 37 9.78 -6.97 2.08
N SER A 38 9.11 -6.80 3.22
CA SER A 38 8.97 -5.51 3.92
C SER A 38 10.31 -5.00 4.45
N GLU A 39 11.20 -5.87 4.91
CA GLU A 39 12.54 -5.51 5.41
C GLU A 39 13.59 -5.42 4.30
N SER A 40 13.29 -5.91 3.10
CA SER A 40 14.18 -5.83 1.96
C SER A 40 14.49 -4.38 1.59
N TYR A 41 15.76 -4.00 1.76
CA TYR A 41 16.26 -2.69 1.35
C TYR A 41 15.92 -2.36 -0.10
N ARG A 42 15.97 -3.35 -1.01
CA ARG A 42 15.66 -3.15 -2.43
C ARG A 42 14.21 -2.75 -2.64
N VAL A 43 13.27 -3.42 -1.96
CA VAL A 43 11.84 -3.12 -2.07
C VAL A 43 11.53 -1.74 -1.48
N ARG A 44 12.10 -1.43 -0.31
CA ARG A 44 11.96 -0.10 0.33
C ARG A 44 12.52 1.00 -0.54
N PHE A 45 13.71 0.80 -1.09
CA PHE A 45 14.36 1.77 -1.97
C PHE A 45 13.56 2.00 -3.25
N CYS A 46 13.10 0.94 -3.91
CA CYS A 46 12.25 1.05 -5.10
C CYS A 46 10.94 1.78 -4.81
N GLY A 47 10.26 1.45 -3.71
CA GLY A 47 9.03 2.14 -3.29
C GLY A 47 9.26 3.62 -2.99
N GLY A 48 10.34 3.94 -2.27
CA GLY A 48 10.72 5.33 -1.97
C GLY A 48 11.10 6.12 -3.22
N PHE A 49 11.83 5.51 -4.17
CA PHE A 49 12.17 6.16 -5.44
C PHE A 49 10.93 6.42 -6.29
N LEU A 50 9.99 5.48 -6.33
CA LEU A 50 8.70 5.66 -6.99
C LEU A 50 7.91 6.84 -6.38
N GLN A 51 7.87 6.95 -5.06
CA GLN A 51 7.23 8.08 -4.37
C GLN A 51 7.96 9.41 -4.63
N LEU A 52 9.30 9.41 -4.63
CA LEU A 52 10.08 10.62 -4.89
C LEU A 52 9.89 11.09 -6.33
N TYR A 53 9.83 10.16 -7.29
CA TYR A 53 9.61 10.46 -8.69
C TYR A 53 8.33 11.29 -8.88
N GLY A 54 7.21 10.89 -8.28
CA GLY A 54 5.95 11.64 -8.40
C GLY A 54 6.03 13.05 -7.81
N VAL A 55 6.71 13.22 -6.67
CA VAL A 55 6.89 14.54 -6.04
C VAL A 55 7.73 15.46 -6.92
N CYS A 56 8.79 14.94 -7.54
CA CYS A 56 9.67 15.72 -8.43
C CYS A 56 9.07 15.94 -9.83
N TYR A 57 8.16 15.07 -10.26
CA TYR A 57 7.56 15.14 -11.60
C TYR A 57 6.73 16.42 -11.82
N ILE A 58 5.99 16.86 -10.80
CA ILE A 58 5.16 18.08 -10.85
C ILE A 58 6.00 19.35 -11.08
N PRO A 59 7.01 19.68 -10.25
CA PRO A 59 7.83 20.87 -10.47
C PRO A 59 8.63 20.77 -11.77
N MET A 60 9.08 19.57 -12.17
CA MET A 60 9.73 19.37 -13.47
C MET A 60 8.84 19.83 -14.64
N ILE A 61 7.58 19.40 -14.69
CA ILE A 61 6.64 19.87 -15.74
C ILE A 61 6.46 21.38 -15.70
N MET A 62 6.38 21.98 -14.51
CA MET A 62 6.18 23.42 -14.36
C MET A 62 7.37 24.22 -14.90
N THR A 63 8.59 23.81 -14.56
CA THR A 63 9.83 24.47 -15.03
C THR A 63 10.03 24.33 -16.53
N PHE A 64 9.72 23.15 -17.09
CA PHE A 64 9.94 22.87 -18.51
C PHE A 64 8.73 23.17 -19.40
N LYS A 65 7.74 23.93 -18.91
CA LYS A 65 6.57 24.35 -19.70
C LYS A 65 6.91 24.95 -21.07
N PRO A 66 7.96 25.78 -21.25
CA PRO A 66 8.32 26.30 -22.57
C PRO A 66 8.69 25.19 -23.58
N LEU A 67 9.30 24.10 -23.11
CA LEU A 67 9.65 22.95 -23.96
C LEU A 67 8.43 22.11 -24.36
N LEU A 68 7.31 22.22 -23.64
CA LEU A 68 6.05 21.50 -23.93
C LEU A 68 5.29 22.05 -25.15
N HIS A 69 5.83 23.05 -25.85
CA HIS A 69 5.28 23.45 -27.16
C HIS A 69 5.69 22.48 -28.28
N GLN A 70 6.70 21.63 -28.05
CA GLN A 70 7.11 20.59 -28.97
C GLN A 70 6.29 19.31 -28.72
N ILE A 71 5.60 18.82 -29.77
CA ILE A 71 4.71 17.66 -29.66
C ILE A 71 5.43 16.40 -29.16
N GLU A 72 6.69 16.22 -29.54
CA GLU A 72 7.55 15.12 -29.09
C GLU A 72 7.73 15.13 -27.58
N MET A 73 8.03 16.31 -27.01
CA MET A 73 8.20 16.46 -25.56
C MET A 73 6.90 16.18 -24.82
N VAL A 74 5.76 16.67 -25.33
CA VAL A 74 4.44 16.38 -24.73
C VAL A 74 4.17 14.87 -24.70
N MET A 75 4.47 14.15 -25.78
CA MET A 75 4.31 12.70 -25.84
C MET A 75 5.20 12.00 -24.81
N VAL A 76 6.49 12.35 -24.75
CA VAL A 76 7.46 11.76 -23.81
C VAL A 76 7.01 11.95 -22.36
N PHE A 77 6.64 13.17 -21.98
CA PHE A 77 6.15 13.46 -20.63
C PHE A 77 4.87 12.66 -20.34
N THR A 78 3.89 12.69 -21.25
CA THR A 78 2.61 11.98 -21.05
C THR A 78 2.81 10.48 -20.86
N VAL A 79 3.63 9.82 -21.70
CA VAL A 79 3.92 8.39 -21.58
C VAL A 79 4.62 8.08 -20.26
N ALA A 80 5.60 8.89 -19.87
CA ALA A 80 6.29 8.72 -18.59
C ALA A 80 5.31 8.87 -17.40
N PHE A 81 4.38 9.82 -17.46
CA PHE A 81 3.36 10.02 -16.43
C PHE A 81 2.40 8.83 -16.35
N VAL A 82 1.90 8.35 -17.49
CA VAL A 82 1.00 7.19 -17.53
C VAL A 82 1.71 5.96 -16.96
N PHE A 83 2.95 5.70 -17.38
CA PHE A 83 3.73 4.59 -16.86
C PHE A 83 3.94 4.69 -15.34
N TYR A 84 4.26 5.89 -14.85
CA TYR A 84 4.38 6.16 -13.43
C TYR A 84 3.09 5.87 -12.68
N VAL A 85 1.95 6.41 -13.13
CA VAL A 85 0.64 6.22 -12.49
C VAL A 85 0.25 4.75 -12.46
N VAL A 86 0.41 4.04 -13.59
CA VAL A 86 0.11 2.60 -13.66
C VAL A 86 0.99 1.81 -12.69
N THR A 87 2.30 2.07 -12.68
CA THR A 87 3.24 1.40 -11.77
C THR A 87 2.88 1.66 -10.31
N LEU A 88 2.55 2.91 -9.98
CA LEU A 88 2.12 3.32 -8.64
C LEU A 88 0.86 2.56 -8.21
N VAL A 89 -0.19 2.59 -9.03
CA VAL A 89 -1.47 1.92 -8.73
C VAL A 89 -1.27 0.43 -8.54
N VAL A 90 -0.60 -0.24 -9.48
CA VAL A 90 -0.32 -1.69 -9.40
C VAL A 90 0.42 -2.03 -8.11
N PHE A 91 1.41 -1.22 -7.74
CA PHE A 91 2.20 -1.47 -6.53
C PHE A 91 1.36 -1.37 -5.24
N TYR A 92 0.52 -0.34 -5.12
CA TYR A 92 -0.38 -0.20 -3.97
C TYR A 92 -1.51 -1.23 -3.96
N ASP A 93 -2.02 -1.62 -5.13
CA ASP A 93 -3.02 -2.68 -5.26
C ASP A 93 -2.48 -4.05 -4.85
N MET A 94 -1.20 -4.35 -5.12
CA MET A 94 -0.56 -5.58 -4.65
C MET A 94 -0.54 -5.65 -3.11
N GLY A 95 -0.21 -4.55 -2.45
CA GLY A 95 -0.22 -4.50 -1.00
C GLY A 95 -1.62 -4.54 -0.40
N GLN A 96 -2.61 -3.90 -1.03
CA GLN A 96 -4.01 -4.03 -0.66
C GLN A 96 -4.51 -5.47 -0.81
N ALA A 97 -4.21 -6.11 -1.95
CA ALA A 97 -4.62 -7.48 -2.21
C ALA A 97 -4.05 -8.46 -1.17
N TYR A 98 -2.83 -8.21 -0.68
CA TYR A 98 -2.26 -8.96 0.43
C TYR A 98 -3.09 -8.80 1.71
N GLU A 99 -3.41 -7.56 2.12
CA GLU A 99 -4.26 -7.30 3.29
C GLU A 99 -5.65 -7.94 3.15
N ASP A 100 -6.28 -7.81 1.98
CA ASP A 100 -7.60 -8.37 1.70
C ASP A 100 -7.60 -9.91 1.79
N LYS A 101 -6.55 -10.58 1.30
CA LYS A 101 -6.43 -12.04 1.38
C LYS A 101 -6.23 -12.52 2.81
N ILE A 102 -5.45 -11.80 3.62
CA ILE A 102 -5.30 -12.12 5.05
C ILE A 102 -6.62 -11.92 5.79
N SER A 103 -7.35 -10.84 5.52
CA SER A 103 -8.68 -10.61 6.09
C SER A 103 -9.66 -11.72 5.71
N ALA A 104 -9.68 -12.11 4.43
CA ALA A 104 -10.54 -13.20 3.97
C ALA A 104 -10.23 -14.54 4.66
N ILE A 105 -8.96 -14.82 4.95
CA ILE A 105 -8.57 -16.01 5.74
C ILE A 105 -9.12 -15.89 7.17
N TYR A 106 -8.97 -14.73 7.80
CA TYR A 106 -9.49 -14.49 9.15
C TYR A 106 -11.01 -14.68 9.23
N ASP A 107 -11.74 -14.09 8.28
CA ASP A 107 -13.21 -14.20 8.19
C ASP A 107 -13.65 -15.64 7.91
N ALA A 108 -12.95 -16.34 7.03
CA ALA A 108 -13.23 -17.75 6.73
C ALA A 108 -13.05 -18.64 7.96
N LEU A 109 -11.99 -18.40 8.75
CA LEU A 109 -11.77 -19.13 9.99
C LEU A 109 -12.91 -18.85 10.97
N HIS A 110 -13.25 -17.58 11.22
CA HIS A 110 -14.32 -17.21 12.17
C HIS A 110 -15.65 -17.95 11.94
N ASN A 111 -15.98 -18.30 10.69
CA ASN A 111 -17.21 -18.99 10.32
C ASN A 111 -17.15 -20.53 10.45
N VAL A 112 -16.08 -21.10 10.99
CA VAL A 112 -15.94 -22.55 11.19
C VAL A 112 -16.65 -22.99 12.47
N ASP A 113 -17.34 -24.14 12.44
CA ASP A 113 -18.03 -24.75 13.60
C ASP A 113 -17.07 -25.41 14.62
N TRP A 114 -16.06 -24.66 15.06
CA TRP A 114 -14.97 -25.13 15.91
C TRP A 114 -15.43 -25.61 17.30
N TYR A 115 -16.61 -25.20 17.75
CA TYR A 115 -17.19 -25.62 19.03
C TYR A 115 -17.47 -27.13 19.11
N THR A 116 -17.57 -27.81 17.96
CA THR A 116 -17.75 -29.27 17.88
C THR A 116 -16.45 -30.06 18.06
N TRP A 117 -15.29 -29.39 18.02
CA TRP A 117 -13.98 -30.05 18.04
C TRP A 117 -13.50 -30.45 19.45
N SER A 118 -12.49 -31.32 19.50
CA SER A 118 -11.81 -31.70 20.72
C SER A 118 -11.24 -30.48 21.47
N SER A 119 -11.08 -30.59 22.79
CA SER A 119 -10.49 -29.50 23.61
C SER A 119 -9.10 -29.09 23.11
N LYS A 120 -8.30 -30.06 22.63
CA LYS A 120 -6.98 -29.80 22.03
C LYS A 120 -7.09 -28.93 20.77
N ASN A 121 -7.92 -29.34 19.81
CA ASN A 121 -8.08 -28.64 18.53
C ASN A 121 -8.66 -27.23 18.73
N ARG A 122 -9.62 -27.08 19.66
CA ARG A 122 -10.18 -25.77 20.01
C ARG A 122 -9.13 -24.80 20.56
N LYS A 123 -8.23 -25.27 21.44
CA LYS A 123 -7.13 -24.44 21.97
C LYS A 123 -6.19 -23.97 20.85
N VAL A 124 -5.77 -24.88 19.97
CA VAL A 124 -4.89 -24.55 18.83
C VAL A 124 -5.58 -23.54 17.91
N TYR A 125 -6.85 -23.77 17.62
CA TYR A 125 -7.64 -22.89 16.77
C TYR A 125 -7.83 -21.48 17.35
N ILE A 126 -8.09 -21.36 18.66
CA ILE A 126 -8.15 -20.05 19.34
C ILE A 126 -6.83 -19.31 19.23
N LEU A 127 -5.70 -19.99 19.47
CA LEU A 127 -4.37 -19.37 19.31
C LEU A 127 -4.11 -18.90 17.88
N LEU A 128 -4.61 -19.65 16.89
CA LEU A 128 -4.51 -19.29 15.48
C LEU A 128 -5.36 -18.05 15.16
N LEU A 129 -6.59 -17.96 15.67
CA LEU A 129 -7.44 -16.78 15.56
C LEU A 129 -6.86 -15.54 16.25
N GLU A 130 -6.13 -15.69 17.35
CA GLU A 130 -5.46 -14.56 18.01
C GLU A 130 -4.25 -14.03 17.21
N ARG A 131 -3.57 -14.91 16.45
CA ARG A 131 -2.33 -14.57 15.74
C ARG A 131 -2.57 -13.94 14.37
N ILE A 132 -3.56 -14.43 13.62
CA ILE A 132 -3.84 -14.01 12.23
C ILE A 132 -4.18 -12.53 12.07
N PRO A 133 -5.04 -11.90 12.90
CA PRO A 133 -5.38 -10.49 12.72
C PRO A 133 -4.22 -9.53 13.03
N VAL A 134 -3.15 -10.02 13.67
CA VAL A 134 -1.94 -9.24 13.98
C VAL A 134 -0.98 -9.17 12.78
N THR A 135 -1.34 -9.76 11.63
CA THR A 135 -0.46 -9.76 10.45
C THR A 135 -0.14 -8.34 10.00
N GLU A 136 1.16 -8.03 9.94
CA GLU A 136 1.65 -6.71 9.54
C GLU A 136 1.35 -6.45 8.07
N SER A 137 0.84 -5.25 7.79
CA SER A 137 0.75 -4.71 6.44
C SER A 137 2.15 -4.63 5.82
N LEU A 138 2.26 -4.88 4.51
CA LEU A 138 3.51 -4.65 3.79
C LEU A 138 3.91 -3.18 3.91
N ALA A 139 5.18 -2.94 4.25
CA ALA A 139 5.72 -1.61 4.37
C ALA A 139 6.76 -1.32 3.29
N ILE A 140 6.77 -0.09 2.79
CA ILE A 140 7.73 0.43 1.81
C ILE A 140 8.34 1.74 2.32
N SER A 141 9.39 2.22 1.64
CA SER A 141 9.99 3.53 1.93
C SER A 141 10.37 3.64 3.42
N LEU A 142 10.00 4.74 4.07
CA LEU A 142 10.17 4.99 5.51
C LEU A 142 9.10 4.31 6.37
N ASN A 143 8.85 3.02 6.12
CA ASN A 143 7.90 2.18 6.85
C ASN A 143 6.42 2.54 6.63
N GLU A 144 6.10 3.01 5.43
CA GLU A 144 4.74 3.38 5.03
C GLU A 144 3.99 2.16 4.51
N LYS A 145 2.72 2.02 4.88
CA LYS A 145 1.89 0.88 4.44
C LYS A 145 1.62 0.95 2.94
N VAL A 146 1.77 -0.18 2.27
CA VAL A 146 1.40 -0.33 0.86
C VAL A 146 -0.07 -0.71 0.77
N ASN A 147 -0.96 0.27 0.83
CA ASN A 147 -2.39 0.03 0.61
C ASN A 147 -3.09 1.22 -0.04
N ARG A 148 -4.34 1.03 -0.46
CA ARG A 148 -5.10 2.08 -1.18
C ARG A 148 -5.30 3.34 -0.35
N ASN A 149 -5.45 3.19 0.96
CA ASN A 149 -5.57 4.33 1.88
C ASN A 149 -4.32 5.20 1.84
N PHE A 150 -3.14 4.58 1.78
CA PHE A 150 -1.89 5.31 1.64
C PHE A 150 -1.74 5.94 0.25
N LEU A 151 -2.12 5.23 -0.82
CA LEU A 151 -2.17 5.80 -2.18
C LEU A 151 -3.01 7.08 -2.22
N ILE A 152 -4.20 7.08 -1.62
CA ILE A 152 -5.07 8.28 -1.56
C ILE A 152 -4.38 9.42 -0.83
N LYS A 153 -3.72 9.15 0.31
CA LYS A 153 -2.95 10.15 1.05
C LYS A 153 -1.80 10.72 0.21
N TYR A 154 -1.10 9.85 -0.50
CA TYR A 154 0.02 10.24 -1.36
C TYR A 154 -0.45 11.08 -2.57
N VAL A 155 -1.55 10.70 -3.23
CA VAL A 155 -2.15 11.51 -4.31
C VAL A 155 -2.62 12.88 -3.76
N SER A 156 -3.19 12.91 -2.55
CA SER A 156 -3.54 14.17 -1.88
C SER A 156 -2.31 15.05 -1.61
N LEU A 157 -1.18 14.45 -1.21
CA LEU A 157 0.09 15.16 -1.05
C LEU A 157 0.56 15.75 -2.38
N LEU A 158 0.52 14.99 -3.48
CA LEU A 158 0.87 15.49 -4.82
C LEU A 158 0.00 16.68 -5.24
N ALA A 159 -1.30 16.64 -4.95
CA ALA A 159 -2.20 17.76 -5.21
C ALA A 159 -1.82 19.02 -4.40
N LYS A 160 -1.41 18.86 -3.14
CA LYS A 160 -0.91 19.96 -2.29
C LYS A 160 0.40 20.54 -2.81
N VAL A 161 1.33 19.69 -3.27
CA VAL A 161 2.59 20.15 -3.89
C VAL A 161 2.31 21.01 -5.13
N LYS A 162 1.38 20.58 -5.99
CA LYS A 162 0.92 21.39 -7.13
C LYS A 162 0.34 22.74 -6.70
N PHE A 163 -0.47 22.76 -5.65
CA PHE A 163 -1.05 24.00 -5.12
C PHE A 163 0.03 24.96 -4.59
N LEU A 164 0.99 24.46 -3.81
CA LEU A 164 2.12 25.26 -3.31
C LEU A 164 2.97 25.83 -4.45
N ALA A 165 3.28 25.02 -5.46
CA ALA A 165 4.05 25.47 -6.61
C ALA A 165 3.33 26.59 -7.40
N ASN A 166 1.99 26.55 -7.47
CA ASN A 166 1.21 27.64 -8.04
C ASN A 166 1.27 28.92 -7.19
N ILE A 167 1.26 28.82 -5.85
CA ILE A 167 1.40 29.99 -4.96
C ILE A 167 2.76 30.67 -5.15
N ILE A 168 3.83 29.89 -5.16
CA ILE A 168 5.20 30.40 -5.35
C ILE A 168 5.28 31.19 -6.66
N ARG A 169 4.76 30.62 -7.74
CA ARG A 169 4.73 31.30 -9.04
C ARG A 169 3.95 32.62 -9.02
N ILE A 170 2.81 32.67 -8.32
CA ILE A 170 2.04 33.92 -8.19
C ILE A 170 2.88 34.96 -7.43
N SER A 171 3.57 34.55 -6.35
CA SER A 171 4.48 35.41 -5.60
C SER A 171 5.59 35.99 -6.48
N ASP A 172 6.21 35.17 -7.34
CA ASP A 172 7.28 35.62 -8.24
C ASP A 172 6.76 36.70 -9.21
N VAL A 173 5.57 36.50 -9.80
CA VAL A 173 4.94 37.49 -10.69
C VAL A 173 4.63 38.80 -9.95
N PHE A 174 4.17 38.73 -8.70
CA PHE A 174 3.94 39.94 -7.89
C PHE A 174 5.24 40.68 -7.57
N GLN A 175 6.33 39.97 -7.28
CA GLN A 175 7.64 40.58 -7.05
C GLN A 175 8.16 41.29 -8.31
N ASP A 176 8.02 40.68 -9.48
CA ASP A 176 8.40 41.29 -10.76
C ASP A 176 7.59 42.56 -11.06
N LEU A 177 6.28 42.55 -10.77
CA LEU A 177 5.42 43.73 -10.94
C LEU A 177 5.82 44.87 -10.00
N LEU A 178 6.03 44.57 -8.71
CA LEU A 178 6.45 45.58 -7.72
C LEU A 178 7.81 46.18 -8.05
N TYR A 179 8.75 45.36 -8.55
CA TYR A 179 10.06 45.82 -9.00
C TYR A 179 9.93 46.76 -10.20
N ASN A 180 9.10 46.43 -11.18
CA ASN A 180 8.88 47.26 -12.36
C ASN A 180 8.16 48.58 -12.04
N GLU A 181 7.24 48.64 -11.07
CA GLU A 181 6.61 49.90 -10.64
C GLU A 181 7.60 50.82 -9.91
N GLN A 182 8.49 50.26 -9.08
CA GLN A 182 9.49 51.05 -8.33
C GLN A 182 10.59 51.62 -9.23
N PHE A 183 11.04 50.87 -10.24
CA PHE A 183 12.19 51.27 -11.07
C PHE A 183 11.82 51.73 -12.48
N GLY A 184 10.62 51.42 -12.98
CA GLY A 184 10.14 51.83 -14.30
C GLY A 184 9.67 53.29 -14.39
N SER A 185 9.53 54.00 -13.27
CA SER A 185 9.15 55.42 -13.23
C SER A 185 10.33 56.40 -13.40
N HIS A 186 11.56 55.88 -13.55
CA HIS A 186 12.78 56.67 -13.69
C HIS A 186 13.34 56.77 -15.12
N PHE A 187 12.56 56.36 -16.13
CA PHE A 187 12.87 56.53 -17.55
C PHE A 187 11.78 57.31 -18.28
#